data_AF-A0A250KZQ4-F1
#
_entry.id   AF-A0A250KZQ4-F1
#
_cell.length_a   1.000
_cell.length_b   1.000
_cell.length_c   1.000
_cell.angle_alpha   90.00
_cell.angle_beta   90.00
_cell.angle_gamma   90.00
#
_symmetry.space_group_name_H-M   'P 1'
#
loop_
_entity.id
_entity.type
_entity.pdbx_description
1 polymer ?
#
loop_
_entity_poly.entity_id
_entity_poly.type
_entity_poly.pdbx_seq_one_letter_code
_entity_poly.pdbx_strand_id
1 'polypeptide(L)' 'MNWQDFFSMGGYGFYVWTSYGLMFVVLGLNLFWAVRRKSEVIKSIARRAKQEGRRT' A
#
# COMPACT_ATOMS: atom_id res chain seq x y z
N MET A 1 -19.01 30.06 -8.24
CA MET A 1 -17.77 29.33 -8.59
C MET A 1 -18.12 27.86 -8.64
N ASN A 2 -18.19 27.30 -9.86
CA ASN A 2 -18.78 25.99 -10.11
C ASN A 2 -17.68 24.93 -10.04
N TRP A 3 -17.83 23.92 -9.18
CA TRP A 3 -16.95 22.74 -9.16
C TRP A 3 -16.97 21.98 -10.50
N GLN A 4 -18.06 22.16 -11.25
CA GLN A 4 -18.21 21.64 -12.61
C GLN A 4 -17.16 22.22 -13.58
N ASP A 5 -16.76 23.48 -13.44
CA ASP A 5 -15.74 24.11 -14.31
C ASP A 5 -14.35 23.53 -14.04
N PHE A 6 -14.02 23.20 -12.78
CA PHE A 6 -12.75 22.55 -12.43
C PHE A 6 -12.59 21.16 -13.07
N PHE A 7 -13.69 20.41 -13.20
CA PHE A 7 -13.69 19.13 -13.93
C PHE A 7 -13.78 19.31 -15.44
N SER A 8 -14.36 20.42 -15.91
CA SER A 8 -14.69 20.65 -17.33
C SER A 8 -13.75 21.62 -18.05
N MET A 9 -12.67 22.10 -17.40
CA MET A 9 -11.56 22.84 -18.04
C MET A 9 -10.76 21.91 -18.96
N GLY A 10 -11.34 21.54 -20.11
CA GLY A 10 -10.62 21.15 -21.32
C GLY A 10 -9.53 20.06 -21.22
N GLY A 11 -9.59 19.15 -20.25
CA GLY A 11 -8.70 17.97 -20.17
C GLY A 11 -7.72 17.91 -18.99
N TYR A 12 -7.60 18.94 -18.14
CA TYR A 12 -6.62 18.95 -17.03
C TYR A 12 -7.06 18.14 -15.79
N GLY A 13 -8.36 18.06 -15.49
CA GLY A 13 -8.85 17.32 -14.31
C GLY A 13 -8.49 15.83 -14.33
N PHE A 14 -8.44 15.23 -15.53
CA PHE A 14 -8.08 13.81 -15.69
C PHE A 14 -6.60 13.54 -15.37
N TYR A 15 -5.69 14.47 -15.69
CA TYR A 15 -4.26 14.36 -15.39
C TYR A 15 -3.97 14.40 -13.88
N VAL A 16 -4.67 15.27 -13.17
CA VAL A 16 -4.52 15.42 -11.73
C VAL A 16 -5.01 14.15 -11.03
N TRP A 17 -6.22 13.69 -11.37
CA TRP A 17 -6.80 12.46 -10.81
C TRP A 17 -6.01 11.20 -11.14
N THR A 18 -5.48 11.06 -12.35
CA THR A 18 -4.63 9.91 -12.72
C THR A 18 -3.28 9.95 -12.02
N SER A 19 -2.67 11.12 -11.83
CA SER A 19 -1.42 11.26 -11.06
C SER A 19 -1.61 10.90 -9.59
N TYR A 20 -2.69 11.38 -8.97
CA TYR A 20 -3.06 10.99 -7.61
C TYR A 20 -3.43 9.51 -7.51
N GLY A 21 -4.17 8.98 -8.49
CA GLY A 21 -4.51 7.56 -8.56
C GLY A 21 -3.27 6.69 -8.67
N LEU A 22 -2.32 7.06 -9.51
CA LEU A 22 -1.04 6.34 -9.67
C LEU A 22 -0.24 6.35 -8.37
N MET A 23 -0.14 7.51 -7.71
CA MET A 23 0.47 7.61 -6.38
C MET A 23 -0.22 6.66 -5.39
N PHE A 24 -1.55 6.67 -5.34
CA PHE A 24 -2.34 5.82 -4.43
C PHE A 24 -2.14 4.33 -4.71
N VAL A 25 -2.05 3.95 -5.98
CA VAL A 25 -1.75 2.57 -6.41
C VAL A 25 -0.36 2.17 -5.96
N VAL A 26 0.67 3.00 -6.20
CA VAL A 26 2.04 2.70 -5.77
C VAL A 26 2.13 2.58 -4.25
N LEU A 27 1.51 3.51 -3.51
CA LEU A 27 1.48 3.48 -2.04
C LEU A 27 0.75 2.24 -1.52
N GLY A 28 -0.41 1.93 -2.10
CA GLY A 28 -1.22 0.77 -1.74
C GLY A 28 -0.49 -0.54 -1.99
N LEU A 29 0.17 -0.68 -3.14
CA LEU A 29 1.02 -1.84 -3.43
C LEU A 29 2.20 -1.93 -2.47
N ASN A 30 2.90 -0.83 -2.21
CA ASN A 30 4.03 -0.82 -1.29
C ASN A 30 3.61 -1.26 0.12
N LEU A 31 2.50 -0.70 0.63
CA LEU A 31 1.96 -1.05 1.94
C LEU A 31 1.50 -2.51 2.00
N PHE A 32 0.81 -2.98 0.96
CA PHE A 32 0.36 -4.37 0.86
C PHE A 32 1.53 -5.36 0.94
N TRP A 33 2.59 -5.10 0.18
CA TRP A 33 3.81 -5.91 0.20
C TRP A 33 4.53 -5.82 1.55
N ALA A 34 4.64 -4.62 2.13
CA ALA A 34 5.26 -4.42 3.43
C ALA A 34 4.52 -5.19 4.54
N VAL A 35 3.18 -5.13 4.57
CA VAL A 35 2.35 -5.85 5.54
C VAL A 35 2.49 -7.36 5.37
N ARG A 36 2.48 -7.87 4.13
CA ARG A 36 2.68 -9.32 3.87
C ARG A 36 4.05 -9.80 4.34
N ARG A 37 5.11 -9.04 4.04
CA ARG A 37 6.47 -9.41 4.42
C ARG A 37 6.68 -9.37 5.93
N LYS A 38 6.08 -8.40 6.64
CA LYS A 38 6.09 -8.39 8.11
C LYS A 38 5.42 -9.64 8.69
N SER A 39 4.28 -10.07 8.13
CA SER A 39 3.57 -11.26 8.62
C SER A 39 4.38 -12.54 8.44
N GLU A 40 5.09 -12.70 7.31
CA GLU A 40 5.98 -13.84 7.09
C GLU A 40 7.19 -13.86 8.01
N VAL A 41 7.83 -12.71 8.22
CA VAL A 41 8.99 -12.60 9.11
C VAL A 41 8.60 -12.89 10.56
N ILE A 42 7.47 -12.37 11.04
CA ILE A 42 6.99 -12.66 12.40
C ILE A 42 6.66 -14.15 12.56
N LYS A 43 6.02 -14.77 11.55
CA LYS A 43 5.71 -16.21 11.59
C LYS A 43 6.98 -17.07 11.60
N SER A 44 8.04 -16.66 10.90
CA SER A 44 9.29 -17.44 10.87
C SER A 44 10.04 -17.36 12.21
N ILE A 45 10.06 -16.19 12.86
CA ILE A 45 10.64 -16.01 14.19
C ILE A 45 9.85 -16.82 15.23
N ALA A 46 8.52 -16.76 15.22
CA ALA A 46 7.68 -17.51 16.15
C ALA A 46 7.87 -19.03 16.03
N ARG A 47 8.08 -19.55 14.81
CA ARG A 47 8.37 -20.98 14.59
C ARG A 47 9.73 -21.40 15.16
N ARG A 48 10.76 -20.55 15.04
CA ARG A 48 12.10 -20.82 15.57
C ARG A 48 12.11 -20.81 17.11
N ALA A 49 11.50 -19.79 17.71
CA ALA A 49 11.39 -19.69 19.18
C ALA A 49 10.69 -20.92 19.81
N LYS A 50 9.68 -21.48 19.13
CA LYS A 50 8.96 -22.68 19.59
C LYS A 50 9.81 -23.97 19.51
N GLN A 51 10.80 -24.03 18.63
CA GLN A 51 11.69 -25.19 18.50
C GLN A 51 12.85 -25.13 19.49
N GLU A 52 13.37 -23.94 19.81
CA GLU A 52 14.43 -23.74 20.80
C GLU A 52 13.93 -24.05 22.22
N GLY A 53 12.73 -23.59 22.60
CA GLY A 53 12.13 -23.89 23.91
C GLY A 53 11.69 -25.35 24.10
N ARG A 54 11.86 -26.21 23.10
CA ARG A 54 11.57 -27.66 23.19
C ARG A 54 12.84 -28.51 23.25
N ARG A 55 14.02 -27.89 23.21
CA ARG A 55 15.34 -28.54 23.34
C ARG A 55 16.01 -28.31 24.71
N THR A 56 15.41 -27.49 25.57
CA THR A 56 15.76 -27.33 26.99
C THR A 56 14.71 -27.98 27.86
#